data_AF-A0A1X7V9W4-F1
#
_entry.id   AF-A0A1X7V9W4-F1
#
_cell.length_a   1.000
_cell.length_b   1.000
_cell.length_c   1.000
_cell.angle_alpha   90.00
_cell.angle_beta   90.00
_cell.angle_gamma   90.00
#
_symmetry.space_group_name_H-M   'P 1'
#
loop_
_entity.id
_entity.type
_entity.pdbx_description
1 polymer ?
#
loop_
_entity_poly.entity_id
_entity_poly.type
_entity_poly.pdbx_seq_one_letter_code
_entity_poly.pdbx_strand_id
1 'polypeptide(L)'
;MFNKVLIKGQVLGQVTEYYYQKEYQARGAPHYHCLIWIANAPVVGQSRAEDVIRFIDERITCHIPNKDTCPELNEVVTRYQLHKCSNYCRKRESLVKTYLLQSATLAFLAQFLKALC
;
A
#
# COMPACT_ATOMS: atom_id res chain seq x y z
N MET A 1 -0.33 -16.40 1.56
CA MET A 1 -1.41 -15.40 1.34
C MET A 1 -1.20 -14.66 0.03
N PHE A 2 -0.05 -14.00 -0.16
CA PHE A 2 0.32 -13.25 -1.37
C PHE A 2 0.01 -13.99 -2.69
N ASN A 3 0.57 -15.19 -2.90
CA ASN A 3 0.35 -15.98 -4.12
C ASN A 3 -1.11 -16.40 -4.35
N LYS A 4 -1.90 -16.61 -3.29
CA LYS A 4 -3.30 -17.04 -3.44
C LYS A 4 -4.20 -15.87 -3.84
N VAL A 5 -4.01 -14.70 -3.23
CA VAL A 5 -4.91 -13.56 -3.41
C VAL A 5 -4.52 -12.73 -4.63
N LEU A 6 -3.24 -12.36 -4.75
CA LEU A 6 -2.81 -11.44 -5.81
C LEU A 6 -2.60 -12.15 -7.14
N ILE A 7 -2.00 -13.34 -7.12
CA ILE A 7 -1.64 -14.05 -8.37
C ILE A 7 -2.81 -14.89 -8.87
N LYS A 8 -3.37 -15.78 -8.02
CA LYS A 8 -4.51 -16.62 -8.43
C LYS A 8 -5.83 -15.87 -8.45
N GLY A 9 -6.04 -14.96 -7.50
CA GLY A 9 -7.28 -14.17 -7.41
C GLY A 9 -7.36 -13.04 -8.42
N GLN A 10 -6.25 -12.66 -9.08
CA GLN A 10 -6.20 -11.63 -10.12
C GLN A 10 -6.89 -10.31 -9.72
N VAL A 11 -6.85 -9.96 -8.43
CA VAL A 11 -7.60 -8.81 -7.87
C VAL A 11 -7.14 -7.46 -8.42
N LEU A 12 -5.91 -7.38 -8.95
CA LEU A 12 -5.38 -6.20 -9.64
C LEU A 12 -5.53 -6.29 -11.17
N GLY A 13 -6.04 -7.41 -11.69
CA GLY A 13 -6.01 -7.81 -13.08
C GLY A 13 -5.18 -9.08 -13.31
N GLN A 14 -5.11 -9.52 -14.56
CA GLN A 14 -4.31 -10.70 -14.94
C GLN A 14 -2.82 -10.41 -14.75
N VAL A 15 -2.19 -11.09 -13.79
CA VAL A 15 -0.76 -10.96 -13.52
C VAL A 15 0.02 -11.86 -14.47
N THR A 16 0.93 -11.29 -15.26
CA THR A 16 1.83 -12.05 -16.16
C THR A 16 3.11 -12.44 -15.45
N GLU A 17 3.69 -11.49 -14.72
CA GLU A 17 4.95 -11.64 -14.00
C GLU A 17 4.86 -10.94 -12.64
N TYR A 18 5.64 -11.40 -11.67
CA TYR A 18 5.72 -10.78 -10.36
C TYR A 18 7.06 -11.06 -9.67
N TYR A 19 7.49 -10.12 -8.85
CA TYR A 19 8.60 -10.25 -7.92
C TYR A 19 8.16 -9.70 -6.56
N TYR A 20 8.54 -10.36 -5.47
CA TYR A 20 8.39 -9.79 -4.15
C TYR A 20 9.52 -10.18 -3.21
N GLN A 21 9.85 -9.27 -2.31
CA GLN A 21 10.76 -9.51 -1.20
C GLN A 21 10.04 -9.20 0.10
N LYS A 22 10.14 -10.13 1.06
CA LYS A 22 9.64 -9.92 2.42
C LYS A 22 10.77 -9.40 3.28
N GLU A 23 10.54 -8.26 3.90
CA GLU A 23 11.39 -7.66 4.91
C GLU A 23 10.61 -7.47 6.20
N TYR A 24 11.31 -7.08 7.27
CA TYR A 24 10.69 -6.77 8.54
C TYR A 24 10.99 -5.32 8.90
N GLN A 25 9.92 -4.54 9.04
CA GLN A 25 9.98 -3.16 9.51
C GLN A 25 10.09 -3.10 11.04
N ALA A 26 10.00 -1.89 11.59
CA ALA A 26 10.03 -1.64 13.02
C ALA A 26 9.13 -2.63 13.78
N ARG A 27 9.69 -3.18 14.86
CA ARG A 27 9.00 -4.12 15.76
C ARG A 27 8.59 -5.45 15.09
N GLY A 28 9.27 -5.85 14.02
CA GLY A 28 9.06 -7.15 13.37
C GLY A 28 7.82 -7.21 12.48
N ALA A 29 7.24 -6.06 12.13
CA ALA A 29 6.10 -6.00 11.22
C ALA A 29 6.54 -6.45 9.81
N PRO A 30 5.87 -7.44 9.19
CA PRO A 30 6.23 -7.87 7.85
C PRO A 30 5.93 -6.76 6.84
N HIS A 31 6.90 -6.44 6.00
CA HIS A 31 6.79 -5.48 4.91
C HIS A 31 7.16 -6.16 3.59
N TYR A 32 6.35 -5.94 2.56
CA TYR A 32 6.56 -6.57 1.26
C TYR A 32 6.88 -5.49 0.23
N HIS A 33 8.06 -5.59 -0.37
CA HIS A 33 8.40 -4.89 -1.60
C HIS A 33 7.94 -5.74 -2.77
N CYS A 34 7.09 -5.20 -3.64
CA CYS A 34 6.44 -5.97 -4.70
C CYS A 34 6.55 -5.24 -6.04
N LEU A 35 6.86 -5.99 -7.08
CA LEU A 35 6.70 -5.60 -8.48
C LEU A 35 5.70 -6.58 -9.12
N ILE A 36 4.66 -6.05 -9.75
CA ILE A 36 3.57 -6.84 -10.32
C ILE A 36 3.31 -6.32 -11.72
N TRP A 37 3.45 -7.19 -12.72
CA TRP A 37 3.15 -6.88 -14.11
C TRP A 37 1.75 -7.37 -14.44
N ILE A 38 0.90 -6.43 -14.83
CA ILE A 38 -0.50 -6.68 -15.14
C ILE A 38 -0.66 -6.62 -16.67
N ALA A 39 -1.27 -7.65 -17.25
CA ALA A 39 -1.58 -7.69 -18.67
C ALA A 39 -2.43 -6.48 -19.07
N ASN A 40 -2.11 -5.89 -20.22
CA ASN A 40 -2.84 -4.74 -20.80
C ASN A 40 -2.90 -3.49 -19.89
N ALA A 41 -1.99 -3.36 -18.92
CA ALA A 41 -1.88 -2.12 -18.14
C ALA A 41 -1.39 -0.96 -19.02
N PRO A 42 -1.88 0.28 -18.79
CA PRO A 42 -1.39 1.45 -19.51
C PRO A 42 0.09 1.72 -19.17
N VAL A 43 0.85 2.20 -20.16
CA VAL A 43 2.30 2.41 -20.04
C VAL A 43 2.59 3.90 -19.90
N VAL A 44 3.29 4.27 -18.83
CA VAL A 44 3.71 5.66 -18.58
C VAL A 44 4.56 6.16 -19.76
N GLY A 45 4.21 7.33 -20.29
CA GLY A 45 4.90 7.94 -21.44
C GLY A 45 4.46 7.42 -22.81
N GLN A 46 3.59 6.40 -22.88
CA GLN A 46 2.99 5.91 -24.14
C GLN A 46 1.47 6.08 -24.13
N SER A 47 0.81 5.67 -23.04
CA SER A 47 -0.62 5.85 -22.84
C SER A 47 -0.96 7.27 -22.38
N ARG A 48 -2.22 7.67 -22.54
CA ARG A 48 -2.71 8.95 -22.02
C ARG A 48 -2.55 8.99 -20.50
N ALA A 49 -2.15 10.14 -19.98
CA ALA A 49 -1.96 10.31 -18.54
C ALA A 49 -3.24 9.99 -17.76
N GLU A 50 -4.40 10.40 -18.28
CA GLU A 50 -5.70 10.11 -17.67
C GLU A 50 -5.98 8.61 -17.50
N ASP A 51 -5.58 7.78 -18.48
CA ASP A 51 -5.80 6.34 -18.43
C ASP A 51 -4.87 5.67 -17.41
N VAL A 52 -3.63 6.15 -17.30
CA VAL A 52 -2.67 5.70 -16.28
C VAL A 52 -3.17 6.04 -14.88
N ILE A 53 -3.60 7.29 -14.67
CA ILE A 53 -4.11 7.77 -13.37
C ILE A 53 -5.34 6.95 -12.97
N ARG A 54 -6.32 6.82 -13.87
CA ARG A 54 -7.54 6.05 -13.61
C ARG A 54 -7.22 4.59 -13.27
N PHE A 55 -6.32 3.97 -14.01
CA PHE A 55 -5.92 2.57 -13.76
C PHE A 55 -5.32 2.38 -12.36
N ILE A 56 -4.50 3.33 -11.90
CA ILE A 56 -3.91 3.33 -10.56
C ILE A 56 -5.00 3.53 -9.50
N ASP A 57 -5.81 4.59 -9.62
CA ASP A 57 -6.81 4.97 -8.62
C ASP A 57 -7.87 3.88 -8.39
N GLU A 58 -8.27 3.17 -9.44
CA GLU A 58 -9.23 2.05 -9.34
C GLU A 58 -8.71 0.85 -8.53
N ARG A 59 -7.39 0.64 -8.51
CA ARG A 59 -6.77 -0.58 -7.95
C ARG A 59 -6.03 -0.33 -6.65
N ILE A 60 -5.54 0.89 -6.48
CA ILE A 60 -4.60 1.28 -5.44
C ILE A 60 -5.20 2.48 -4.72
N THR A 61 -6.04 2.21 -3.72
CA THR A 61 -6.74 3.25 -2.97
C THR A 61 -6.84 2.93 -1.48
N CYS A 62 -6.81 3.99 -0.66
CA CYS A 62 -7.11 3.97 0.77
C CYS A 62 -8.41 4.74 1.08
N HIS A 63 -9.24 4.98 0.06
CA HIS A 63 -10.50 5.69 0.23
C HIS A 63 -11.45 4.91 1.13
N ILE A 64 -12.02 5.57 2.14
CA ILE A 64 -13.05 5.00 3.00
C ILE A 64 -14.40 5.17 2.30
N PRO A 65 -15.04 4.07 1.85
CA PRO A 65 -16.33 4.15 1.15
C PRO A 65 -17.41 4.75 2.03
N ASN A 66 -18.42 5.40 1.43
CA ASN A 66 -19.56 5.90 2.20
C ASN A 66 -20.38 4.74 2.79
N LYS A 67 -20.72 4.87 4.08
CA LYS A 67 -21.41 3.83 4.85
C LYS A 67 -22.86 3.59 4.41
N ASP A 68 -23.53 4.63 3.92
CA ASP A 68 -24.93 4.56 3.48
C ASP A 68 -25.04 3.95 2.09
N THR A 69 -24.06 4.20 1.21
CA THR A 69 -24.07 3.68 -0.17
C THR A 69 -23.40 2.32 -0.31
N CYS A 70 -22.33 2.05 0.45
CA CYS A 70 -21.51 0.85 0.35
C CYS A 70 -21.12 0.30 1.74
N PRO A 71 -22.09 -0.13 2.56
CA PRO A 71 -21.86 -0.51 3.96
C PRO A 71 -20.85 -1.66 4.13
N GLU A 72 -20.92 -2.68 3.27
CA GLU A 72 -20.03 -3.86 3.35
C GLU A 72 -18.57 -3.48 3.07
N LEU A 73 -18.33 -2.71 2.00
CA LEU A 73 -16.98 -2.25 1.66
C LEU A 73 -16.45 -1.29 2.72
N ASN A 74 -17.30 -0.40 3.26
CA ASN A 74 -16.95 0.47 4.37
C ASN A 74 -16.49 -0.34 5.60
N GLU A 75 -17.21 -1.40 5.96
CA GLU A 75 -16.85 -2.27 7.09
C GLU A 75 -15.48 -2.92 6.88
N VAL A 76 -15.25 -3.51 5.70
CA VAL A 76 -13.98 -4.18 5.38
C VAL A 76 -12.81 -3.20 5.40
N VAL A 77 -12.95 -2.05 4.72
CA VAL A 77 -11.89 -1.03 4.67
C VAL A 77 -11.60 -0.47 6.06
N THR A 78 -12.63 -0.11 6.82
CA THR A 78 -12.49 0.41 8.19
C THR A 78 -11.83 -0.61 9.11
N ARG A 79 -12.14 -1.90 8.96
CA ARG A 79 -11.58 -2.97 9.79
C ARG A 79 -10.10 -3.25 9.50
N TYR A 80 -9.70 -3.27 8.23
CA TYR A 80 -8.38 -3.77 7.83
C TYR A 80 -7.39 -2.69 7.40
N GLN A 81 -7.85 -1.51 6.97
CA GLN A 81 -6.96 -0.42 6.54
C GLN A 81 -6.78 0.68 7.59
N LEU A 82 -7.62 0.72 8.63
CA LEU A 82 -7.43 1.66 9.74
C LEU A 82 -6.63 1.04 10.87
N HIS A 83 -5.60 1.76 11.27
CA HIS A 83 -4.84 1.43 12.46
C HIS A 83 -5.49 2.06 13.70
N LYS A 84 -5.63 1.27 14.77
CA LYS A 84 -6.01 1.76 16.09
C LYS A 84 -4.76 1.83 16.98
N CYS A 85 -4.33 3.05 17.29
CA CYS A 85 -3.19 3.27 18.16
C CYS A 85 -3.38 2.61 19.52
N SER A 86 -2.32 1.99 20.02
CA SER A 86 -2.25 1.39 21.35
C SER A 86 -0.92 1.71 22.02
N ASN A 87 -0.76 1.30 23.29
CA ASN A 87 0.52 1.45 24.00
C ASN A 87 1.71 0.80 23.28
N TYR A 88 1.46 -0.22 22.44
CA TYR A 88 2.48 -0.82 21.59
C TYR A 88 3.05 0.16 20.56
N CYS A 89 2.23 1.07 20.04
CA CYS A 89 2.63 2.04 19.00
C CYS A 89 3.53 3.13 19.57
N ARG A 90 3.37 3.45 20.87
CA ARG A 90 4.18 4.46 21.55
C ARG A 90 5.66 4.12 21.40
N LYS A 91 6.42 5.03 20.78
CA LYS A 91 7.89 4.93 20.77
C LYS A 91 8.36 5.09 22.22
N ARG A 92 9.26 4.22 22.68
CA ARG A 92 10.01 4.52 23.91
C ARG A 92 10.90 5.72 23.57
N GLU A 93 10.81 6.80 24.33
CA GLU A 93 11.78 7.88 24.22
C GLU A 93 13.15 7.30 24.59
N SER A 94 14.04 7.18 23.62
CA SER A 94 15.47 7.15 23.90
C SER A 94 15.92 8.60 23.96
N LEU A 95 16.57 9.00 25.05
CA LEU A 95 17.22 10.30 25.22
C LEU A 95 18.45 10.42 24.31
N VAL A 96 18.25 10.37 22.99
CA VAL A 96 19.31 10.63 22.01
C VAL A 96 18.85 11.79 21.14
N LYS A 97 19.36 12.98 21.44
CA LYS A 97 19.24 14.18 20.60
C LYS A 97 20.04 13.94 19.31
N THR A 98 19.40 13.42 18.28
CA THR A 98 19.98 13.41 16.94
C THR A 98 19.47 14.63 16.20
N TYR A 99 20.37 15.57 15.94
CA TYR A 99 20.16 16.69 15.02
C TYR A 99 19.83 16.13 13.64
N LEU A 100 18.62 16.37 13.14
CA LEU A 100 18.24 16.00 11.77
C LEU A 100 18.22 17.25 10.90
N LEU A 101 19.23 17.37 10.05
CA LEU A 101 19.29 18.29 8.93
C LEU A 101 19.12 17.47 7.64
N GLN A 102 18.06 17.79 6.88
CA GLN A 102 17.85 17.74 5.41
C GLN A 102 18.27 16.48 4.62
N SER A 103 17.63 16.02 3.53
CA SER A 103 16.67 16.57 2.57
C SER A 103 16.37 15.48 1.51
N ALA A 104 15.22 15.56 0.84
CA ALA A 104 14.87 14.95 -0.47
C ALA A 104 14.83 13.39 -0.49
N THR A 105 14.07 12.67 -1.31
CA THR A 105 13.51 12.83 -2.66
C THR A 105 12.29 11.90 -2.82
N LEU A 106 11.43 12.20 -3.80
CA LEU A 106 10.28 11.42 -4.31
C LEU A 106 10.23 9.92 -3.96
N ALA A 107 9.27 9.53 -3.11
CA ALA A 107 8.90 8.13 -2.87
C ALA A 107 7.55 7.81 -3.52
N PHE A 108 7.51 7.75 -4.85
CA PHE A 108 6.40 7.11 -5.56
C PHE A 108 6.58 5.59 -5.44
N LEU A 109 5.52 4.87 -5.03
CA LEU A 109 5.38 3.40 -4.96
C LEU A 109 5.96 2.62 -3.77
N ALA A 110 6.06 3.20 -2.56
CA ALA A 110 6.24 2.39 -1.35
C ALA A 110 5.60 3.04 -0.11
N GLN A 111 4.26 3.01 -0.02
CA GLN A 111 3.60 3.47 1.19
C GLN A 111 2.18 2.96 1.45
N PHE A 112 1.82 1.76 0.99
CA PHE A 112 0.57 1.13 1.46
C PHE A 112 0.66 0.58 2.91
N LEU A 113 1.82 0.70 3.56
CA LEU A 113 2.05 0.15 4.92
C LEU A 113 2.73 1.12 5.89
N LYS A 114 2.79 2.44 5.65
CA LYS A 114 3.18 3.38 6.71
C LYS A 114 2.03 3.81 7.62
N ALA A 115 0.81 3.35 7.35
CA ALA A 115 -0.33 3.53 8.24
C ALA A 115 -0.32 2.57 9.47
N LEU A 116 0.72 1.76 9.66
CA LEU A 116 0.84 0.79 10.77
C LEU A 116 1.76 1.27 11.92
N CYS A 117 1.96 2.58 12.08
CA CYS A 117 2.57 3.16 13.27
C CYS A 117 1.67 4.22 13.89
#